data_AF-A0A938FVP3-F1
#
_entry.id   AF-A0A938FVP3-F1
#
_cell.length_a   1.000
_cell.length_b   1.000
_cell.length_c   1.000
_cell.angle_alpha   90.00
_cell.angle_beta   90.00
_cell.angle_gamma   90.00
#
_symmetry.space_group_name_H-M   'P 1'
#
loop_
_entity.id
_entity.type
_entity.pdbx_description
1 polymer ?
#
loop_
_entity_poly.entity_id
_entity_poly.type
_entity_poly.pdbx_seq_one_letter_code
_entity_poly.pdbx_strand_id
1 'polypeptide(L)'
;MSANCGAVGLPLEQLETPALCLDLDAYRRNLARMAGYIIGRHRLNWRPHMKGQKAPELAAEAVAAGAIGVTCATVYEAEVMVNAAIPSVLVANQAAGGRKLARLARLERRGRVIAATDSFAHARALAAAAASEGVVIPVVVEVNVGMNRCGIAPGQPVVELARWISGTPGLRFTGLMGWEG
;
A
#
# COMPACT_ATOMS: atom_id res chain seq x y z
N MET A 1 10.47 17.04 -20.85
CA MET A 1 10.40 18.34 -20.16
C MET A 1 9.46 18.18 -18.99
N SER A 2 9.90 18.49 -17.77
CA SER A 2 9.02 18.46 -16.59
C SER A 2 7.94 19.52 -16.75
N ALA A 3 6.68 19.19 -16.42
CA ALA A 3 5.55 20.11 -16.48
C ALA A 3 5.74 21.39 -15.63
N ASN A 4 6.73 21.41 -14.74
CA ASN A 4 7.00 22.52 -13.80
C ASN A 4 8.30 23.29 -14.12
N CYS A 5 8.87 23.13 -15.33
CA CYS A 5 10.11 23.82 -15.69
C CYS A 5 9.91 25.34 -15.65
N GLY A 6 10.63 26.03 -14.75
CA GLY A 6 10.56 27.49 -14.59
C GLY A 6 9.64 27.99 -13.47
N ALA A 7 8.93 27.11 -12.75
CA ALA A 7 8.02 27.52 -11.66
C ALA A 7 8.73 27.75 -10.31
N VAL A 8 9.96 27.28 -10.14
CA VAL A 8 10.70 27.40 -8.88
C VAL A 8 11.05 28.86 -8.62
N GLY A 9 10.63 29.38 -7.47
CA GLY A 9 10.87 30.76 -7.05
C GLY A 9 9.79 31.76 -7.49
N LEU A 10 8.80 31.33 -8.28
CA LEU A 10 7.66 32.19 -8.62
C LEU A 10 6.75 32.42 -7.41
N PRO A 11 6.21 33.64 -7.24
CA PRO A 11 5.08 33.89 -6.35
C PRO A 11 3.86 33.05 -6.74
N LEU A 12 3.00 32.71 -5.77
CA LEU A 12 1.83 31.85 -5.98
C LEU A 12 0.89 32.41 -7.06
N GLU A 13 0.70 33.73 -7.08
CA GLU A 13 -0.14 34.45 -8.04
C GLU A 13 0.38 34.42 -9.49
N GLN A 14 1.63 34.00 -9.71
CA GLN A 14 2.23 33.88 -11.04
C GLN A 14 2.19 32.46 -11.60
N LEU A 15 1.62 31.50 -10.86
CA LEU A 15 1.45 30.14 -11.37
C LEU A 15 0.35 30.10 -12.43
N GLU A 16 0.61 29.42 -13.54
CA GLU A 16 -0.40 29.16 -14.56
C GLU A 16 -1.52 28.29 -13.99
N THR A 17 -2.76 28.79 -14.02
CA THR A 17 -3.93 28.08 -13.50
C THR A 17 -4.63 27.28 -14.60
N PRO A 18 -5.16 26.07 -14.30
CA PRO A 18 -5.29 25.47 -12.96
C PRO A 18 -4.00 24.80 -12.47
N ALA A 19 -3.65 25.04 -11.19
CA ALA A 19 -2.50 24.44 -10.53
C ALA A 19 -2.91 23.78 -9.21
N LEU A 20 -2.54 22.50 -9.02
CA LEU A 20 -2.66 21.82 -7.73
C LEU A 20 -1.44 22.19 -6.87
N CYS A 21 -1.66 23.01 -5.85
CA CYS A 21 -0.59 23.50 -4.97
C CYS A 21 -0.61 22.75 -3.62
N LEU A 22 0.57 22.51 -3.06
CA LEU A 22 0.76 21.93 -1.73
C LEU A 22 1.54 22.92 -0.85
N ASP A 23 0.94 23.34 0.27
CA ASP A 23 1.66 24.05 1.32
C ASP A 23 2.58 23.05 2.04
N LEU A 24 3.89 23.17 1.79
CA LEU A 24 4.90 22.26 2.34
C LEU A 24 5.05 22.40 3.86
N ASP A 25 4.84 23.58 4.42
CA ASP A 25 4.95 23.77 5.87
C ASP A 25 3.74 23.15 6.58
N ALA A 26 2.54 23.34 6.02
CA ALA A 26 1.35 22.65 6.53
C ALA A 26 1.48 21.13 6.40
N TYR A 27 1.97 20.63 5.26
CA TYR A 27 2.23 19.21 5.05
C TYR A 27 3.21 18.65 6.09
N ARG A 28 4.37 19.29 6.29
CA ARG A 28 5.38 18.84 7.25
C ARG A 28 4.88 18.87 8.70
N ARG A 29 4.09 19.89 9.08
CA ARG A 29 3.41 19.92 10.39
C ARG A 29 2.45 18.74 10.56
N ASN A 30 1.68 18.40 9.52
CA ASN A 30 0.76 17.26 9.56
C ASN A 30 1.50 15.93 9.62
N LEU A 31 2.57 15.77 8.83
CA LEU A 31 3.44 14.61 8.85
C LEU A 31 4.03 14.38 10.25
N ALA A 32 4.66 15.41 10.83
CA ALA A 32 5.23 15.35 12.17
C ALA A 32 4.18 15.02 13.24
N ARG A 33 2.97 15.59 13.13
CA ARG A 33 1.86 15.28 14.04
C ARG A 33 1.46 13.81 13.96
N MET A 34 1.29 13.26 12.76
CA MET A 34 0.89 11.87 12.57
C MET A 34 1.98 10.90 13.06
N ALA A 35 3.25 11.14 12.70
CA ALA A 35 4.37 10.33 13.16
C ALA A 35 4.52 10.41 14.69
N GLY A 36 4.45 11.62 15.27
CA GLY A 36 4.52 11.82 16.71
C GLY A 36 3.39 11.12 17.46
N TYR A 37 2.17 11.13 16.91
CA TYR A 37 1.03 10.45 17.51
C TYR A 37 1.12 8.92 17.40
N ILE A 38 1.27 8.39 16.18
CA ILE A 38 1.22 6.94 15.93
C ILE A 38 2.49 6.25 16.45
N ILE A 39 3.65 6.77 16.06
CA ILE A 39 4.95 6.15 16.36
C ILE A 39 5.45 6.60 17.72
N GLY A 40 5.46 7.92 17.97
CA GLY A 40 6.02 8.49 19.20
C GLY A 40 5.21 8.11 20.44
N ARG A 41 3.93 8.49 20.46
CA ARG A 41 3.03 8.29 21.62
C ARG A 41 2.54 6.86 21.75
N HIS A 42 2.05 6.26 20.66
CA HIS A 42 1.40 4.96 20.70
C HIS A 42 2.31 3.78 20.37
N ARG A 43 3.55 4.02 19.92
CA ARG A 43 4.54 2.97 19.58
C ARG A 43 4.01 1.97 18.54
N LEU A 44 3.13 2.43 17.65
CA LEU A 44 2.57 1.62 16.58
C LEU A 44 3.38 1.82 15.29
N ASN A 45 3.39 0.77 14.48
CA ASN A 45 3.90 0.86 13.12
C ASN A 45 2.94 1.69 12.26
N TRP A 46 3.51 2.59 11.45
CA TRP A 46 2.73 3.44 10.56
C TRP A 46 2.98 3.11 9.09
N ARG A 47 1.90 2.96 8.31
CA ARG A 47 1.90 2.87 6.85
C ARG A 47 0.87 3.84 6.27
N PRO A 48 1.26 5.07 5.89
CA PRO A 48 0.31 6.02 5.33
C PRO A 48 -0.19 5.58 3.95
N HIS A 49 -1.42 5.96 3.62
CA HIS A 49 -2.05 5.60 2.36
C HIS A 49 -1.80 6.63 1.27
N MET A 50 -1.25 6.18 0.14
CA MET A 50 -0.83 7.04 -0.96
C MET A 50 -1.91 7.30 -2.01
N LYS A 51 -3.11 6.70 -1.92
CA LYS A 51 -4.13 6.82 -2.98
C LYS A 51 -4.57 8.27 -3.24
N GLY A 52 -4.50 9.14 -2.23
CA GLY A 52 -4.91 10.54 -2.34
C GLY A 52 -3.83 11.43 -2.97
N GLN A 53 -2.56 11.22 -2.61
CA GLN A 53 -1.45 12.09 -3.05
C GLN A 53 -0.69 11.56 -4.26
N LYS A 54 -0.54 10.23 -4.38
CA LYS A 54 0.16 9.52 -5.48
C LYS A 54 1.54 10.07 -5.84
N ALA A 55 2.22 10.71 -4.89
CA ALA A 55 3.53 11.33 -5.04
C ALA A 55 4.59 10.50 -4.30
N PRO A 56 5.56 9.88 -5.00
CA PRO A 56 6.63 9.11 -4.37
C PRO A 56 7.53 9.93 -3.44
N GLU A 57 7.71 11.22 -3.72
CA GLU A 57 8.51 12.13 -2.90
C GLU A 57 7.89 12.26 -1.50
N LEU A 58 6.57 12.40 -1.42
CA LEU A 58 5.85 12.48 -0.15
C LEU A 58 5.81 11.12 0.57
N ALA A 59 5.85 10.00 -0.17
CA ALA A 59 6.03 8.67 0.42
C ALA A 59 7.43 8.53 1.05
N ALA A 60 8.47 9.05 0.40
CA ALA A 60 9.84 9.04 0.91
C ALA A 60 9.97 9.90 2.18
N GLU A 61 9.36 11.10 2.22
CA GLU A 61 9.30 11.92 3.43
C GLU A 61 8.60 11.20 4.59
N ALA A 62 7.52 10.46 4.31
CA ALA A 62 6.84 9.67 5.34
C ALA A 62 7.70 8.52 5.88
N VAL A 63 8.43 7.83 5.00
CA VAL A 63 9.39 6.79 5.41
C VAL A 63 10.52 7.39 6.24
N ALA A 64 11.07 8.54 5.85
CA ALA A 64 12.08 9.26 6.62
C ALA A 64 11.57 9.70 8.00
N ALA A 65 10.26 9.99 8.12
CA ALA A 65 9.60 10.27 9.40
C ALA A 65 9.28 9.01 10.24
N GLY A 66 9.68 7.81 9.78
CA GLY A 66 9.57 6.55 10.52
C GLY A 66 8.44 5.62 10.05
N ALA A 67 7.72 5.92 8.97
CA ALA A 67 6.78 4.97 8.39
C ALA A 67 7.51 3.70 7.91
N ILE A 68 6.93 2.53 8.16
CA ILE A 68 7.54 1.23 7.79
C ILE A 68 7.31 0.85 6.31
N GLY A 69 6.99 1.85 5.49
CA GLY A 69 6.47 1.71 4.13
C GLY A 69 5.11 2.40 3.99
N VAL A 70 4.39 2.10 2.90
CA VAL A 70 3.14 2.78 2.55
C VAL A 70 2.04 1.81 2.13
N THR A 71 0.81 2.31 1.98
CA THR A 71 -0.29 1.56 1.36
C THR A 71 -0.76 2.20 0.05
N CYS A 72 -1.11 1.37 -0.93
CA CYS A 72 -1.61 1.73 -2.24
C CYS A 72 -2.95 1.05 -2.50
N ALA A 73 -3.79 1.62 -3.37
CA ALA A 73 -5.09 1.05 -3.71
C ALA A 73 -4.99 0.09 -4.92
N THR A 74 -3.92 0.19 -5.71
CA THR A 74 -3.74 -0.61 -6.92
C THR A 74 -2.30 -1.13 -7.06
N VAL A 75 -2.14 -2.19 -7.86
CA VAL A 75 -0.82 -2.73 -8.23
C VAL A 75 0.01 -1.70 -9.03
N TYR A 76 -0.64 -0.84 -9.82
CA TYR A 76 0.05 0.19 -10.60
C TYR A 76 0.64 1.29 -9.72
N GLU A 77 -0.10 1.73 -8.69
CA GLU A 77 0.43 2.64 -7.68
C GLU A 77 1.60 2.00 -6.93
N ALA A 78 1.49 0.71 -6.59
CA ALA A 78 2.58 -0.01 -5.95
C ALA A 78 3.82 -0.11 -6.83
N GLU A 79 3.67 -0.29 -8.15
CA GLU A 79 4.78 -0.30 -9.11
C GLU A 79 5.55 1.03 -9.08
N VAL A 80 4.85 2.17 -9.04
CA VAL A 80 5.48 3.49 -8.90
C VAL A 80 6.24 3.60 -7.58
N MET A 81 5.64 3.19 -6.46
CA MET A 81 6.28 3.26 -5.15
C MET A 81 7.51 2.35 -5.03
N VAL A 82 7.45 1.13 -5.57
CA VAL A 82 8.59 0.20 -5.60
C VAL A 82 9.72 0.77 -6.48
N ASN A 83 9.39 1.34 -7.64
CA ASN A 83 10.38 1.99 -8.51
C ASN A 83 11.05 3.20 -7.84
N ALA A 84 10.36 3.86 -6.93
CA ALA A 84 10.89 4.96 -6.11
C ALA A 84 11.61 4.48 -4.83
N ALA A 85 11.96 3.19 -4.75
CA ALA A 85 12.69 2.59 -3.63
C ALA A 85 11.98 2.68 -2.26
N ILE A 86 10.65 2.79 -2.24
CA ILE A 86 9.88 2.68 -0.99
C ILE A 86 10.03 1.24 -0.46
N PRO A 87 10.44 1.05 0.81
CA PRO A 87 10.94 -0.24 1.30
C PRO A 87 9.87 -1.33 1.38
N SER A 88 8.61 -0.95 1.54
CA SER A 88 7.50 -1.90 1.64
C SER A 88 6.17 -1.25 1.27
N VAL A 89 5.39 -1.92 0.43
CA VAL A 89 4.11 -1.43 -0.07
C VAL A 89 3.02 -2.46 0.19
N LEU A 90 1.96 -2.08 0.89
CA LEU A 90 0.74 -2.90 1.00
C LEU A 90 -0.26 -2.46 -0.07
N VAL A 91 -0.68 -3.38 -0.93
CA VAL A 91 -1.84 -3.18 -1.80
C VAL A 91 -3.09 -3.46 -0.98
N ALA A 92 -3.70 -2.41 -0.43
CA ALA A 92 -4.86 -2.46 0.46
C ALA A 92 -6.18 -2.65 -0.32
N ASN A 93 -6.19 -3.62 -1.24
CA ASN A 93 -7.31 -4.01 -2.10
C ASN A 93 -7.01 -5.37 -2.77
N GLN A 94 -8.04 -6.08 -3.23
CA GLN A 94 -7.88 -7.34 -3.98
C GLN A 94 -7.50 -7.06 -5.44
N ALA A 95 -6.32 -7.53 -5.85
CA ALA A 95 -5.84 -7.39 -7.22
C ALA A 95 -6.59 -8.34 -8.17
N ALA A 96 -7.71 -7.90 -8.74
CA ALA A 96 -8.51 -8.73 -9.64
C ALA A 96 -7.88 -8.91 -11.04
N GLY A 97 -7.68 -10.17 -11.43
CA GLY A 97 -7.29 -10.60 -12.78
C GLY A 97 -5.82 -11.04 -12.91
N GLY A 98 -5.58 -12.08 -13.70
CA GLY A 98 -4.27 -12.75 -13.81
C GLY A 98 -3.10 -11.81 -14.17
N ARG A 99 -3.34 -10.83 -15.05
CA ARG A 99 -2.31 -9.82 -15.42
C ARG A 99 -1.87 -8.96 -14.24
N LYS A 100 -2.79 -8.57 -13.34
CA LYS A 100 -2.46 -7.78 -12.15
C LYS A 100 -1.73 -8.63 -11.12
N LEU A 101 -2.14 -9.89 -10.95
CA LEU A 101 -1.49 -10.83 -10.04
C LEU A 101 -0.05 -11.15 -10.48
N ALA A 102 0.17 -11.40 -11.77
CA ALA A 102 1.52 -11.59 -12.31
C ALA A 102 2.40 -10.35 -12.12
N ARG A 103 1.85 -9.13 -12.32
CA ARG A 103 2.55 -7.88 -12.01
C ARG A 103 2.91 -7.76 -10.54
N LEU A 104 1.97 -8.04 -9.64
CA LEU A 104 2.21 -7.99 -8.18
C LEU A 104 3.33 -8.97 -7.78
N ALA A 105 3.28 -10.20 -8.27
CA ALA A 105 4.31 -11.21 -8.01
C ALA A 105 5.68 -10.78 -8.54
N ARG A 106 5.76 -10.16 -9.73
CA ARG A 106 7.00 -9.58 -10.27
C ARG A 106 7.56 -8.45 -9.41
N LEU A 107 6.69 -7.62 -8.84
CA LEU A 107 7.13 -6.53 -7.97
C LEU A 107 7.80 -7.05 -6.70
N GLU A 108 7.33 -8.18 -6.15
CA GLU A 108 7.96 -8.82 -4.97
C GLU A 108 9.44 -9.17 -5.21
N ARG A 109 9.86 -9.43 -6.47
CA ARG A 109 11.28 -9.64 -6.80
C ARG A 109 12.15 -8.38 -6.65
N ARG A 110 11.54 -7.20 -6.66
CA ARG A 110 12.21 -5.89 -6.72
C ARG A 110 12.05 -5.09 -5.44
N GLY A 111 10.99 -5.34 -4.68
CA GLY A 111 10.70 -4.71 -3.40
C GLY A 111 9.55 -5.41 -2.69
N ARG A 112 9.41 -5.22 -1.37
CA ARG A 112 8.42 -5.95 -0.57
C ARG A 112 6.99 -5.44 -0.82
N VAL A 113 6.17 -6.21 -1.53
CA VAL A 113 4.77 -5.95 -1.85
C VAL A 113 3.84 -6.93 -1.15
N ILE A 114 3.01 -6.41 -0.24
CA ILE A 114 2.04 -7.16 0.53
C ILE A 114 0.70 -7.14 -0.21
N ALA A 115 0.09 -8.31 -0.43
CA ALA A 115 -1.22 -8.45 -1.05
C ALA A 115 -2.33 -8.59 0.01
N ALA A 116 -3.51 -8.01 -0.23
CA ALA A 116 -4.71 -8.30 0.53
C ALA A 116 -5.57 -9.36 -0.17
N THR A 117 -6.18 -10.26 0.60
CA THR A 117 -7.15 -11.24 0.08
C THR A 117 -8.29 -11.44 1.07
N ASP A 118 -9.49 -11.74 0.57
CA ASP A 118 -10.68 -12.01 1.37
C ASP A 118 -11.38 -13.33 0.95
N SER A 119 -10.78 -14.09 0.04
CA SER A 119 -11.37 -15.33 -0.45
C SER A 119 -10.31 -16.37 -0.81
N PHE A 120 -10.71 -17.64 -0.73
CA PHE A 120 -9.88 -18.77 -1.18
C PHE A 120 -9.59 -18.71 -2.68
N ALA A 121 -10.56 -18.29 -3.49
CA ALA A 121 -10.39 -18.19 -4.94
C ALA A 121 -9.27 -17.20 -5.30
N HIS A 122 -9.30 -16.00 -4.71
CA HIS A 122 -8.25 -15.01 -4.92
C HIS A 122 -6.90 -15.45 -4.33
N ALA A 123 -6.89 -16.09 -3.15
CA ALA A 123 -5.67 -16.62 -2.54
C ALA A 123 -5.01 -17.72 -3.40
N ARG A 124 -5.79 -18.61 -4.02
CA ARG A 124 -5.27 -19.61 -4.99
C ARG A 124 -4.66 -18.94 -6.23
N ALA A 125 -5.30 -17.88 -6.73
CA ALA A 125 -4.77 -17.13 -7.87
C ALA A 125 -3.45 -16.40 -7.52
N LEU A 126 -3.34 -15.85 -6.31
CA LEU A 126 -2.08 -15.30 -5.79
C LEU A 126 -0.98 -16.38 -5.71
N ALA A 127 -1.30 -17.56 -5.18
CA ALA A 127 -0.34 -18.67 -5.08
C ALA A 127 0.17 -19.12 -6.45
N ALA A 128 -0.73 -19.23 -7.44
CA ALA A 128 -0.35 -19.56 -8.82
C ALA A 128 0.59 -18.50 -9.43
N ALA A 129 0.29 -17.21 -9.21
CA ALA A 129 1.15 -16.12 -9.67
C ALA A 129 2.53 -16.14 -8.97
N ALA A 130 2.54 -16.38 -7.65
CA ALA A 130 3.76 -16.50 -6.87
C ALA A 130 4.65 -17.64 -7.37
N ALA A 131 4.05 -18.81 -7.63
CA ALA A 131 4.74 -19.98 -8.19
C ALA A 131 5.33 -19.67 -9.57
N SER A 132 4.56 -19.01 -10.46
CA SER A 132 5.04 -18.67 -11.80
C SER A 132 6.23 -17.72 -11.84
N GLU A 133 6.38 -16.88 -10.80
CA GLU A 133 7.48 -15.92 -10.67
C GLU A 133 8.58 -16.37 -9.70
N GLY A 134 8.42 -17.54 -9.07
CA GLY A 134 9.39 -18.07 -8.11
C GLY A 134 9.54 -17.22 -6.84
N VAL A 135 8.46 -16.59 -6.36
CA VAL A 135 8.48 -15.69 -5.19
C VAL A 135 7.60 -16.20 -4.05
N VAL A 136 7.75 -15.59 -2.87
CA VAL A 136 6.84 -15.76 -1.74
C VAL A 136 6.14 -14.43 -1.46
N ILE A 137 4.85 -14.34 -1.78
CA ILE A 137 4.07 -13.12 -1.59
C ILE A 137 3.61 -13.02 -0.12
N PRO A 138 3.95 -11.94 0.60
CA PRO A 138 3.32 -11.67 1.89
C PRO A 138 1.85 -11.28 1.71
N VAL A 139 0.96 -11.89 2.51
CA VAL A 139 -0.49 -11.75 2.38
C VAL A 139 -1.10 -11.33 3.71
N VAL A 140 -2.03 -10.38 3.67
CA VAL A 140 -2.97 -10.09 4.76
C VAL A 140 -4.38 -10.54 4.37
N VAL A 141 -5.15 -11.01 5.34
CA VAL A 141 -6.57 -11.32 5.15
C VAL A 141 -7.40 -10.09 5.49
N GLU A 142 -8.19 -9.59 4.52
CA GLU A 142 -9.16 -8.52 4.79
C GLU A 142 -10.39 -9.10 5.48
N VAL A 143 -10.76 -8.51 6.61
CA VAL A 143 -11.92 -8.88 7.43
C VAL A 143 -12.96 -7.78 7.28
N ASN A 144 -14.22 -8.16 7.01
CA ASN A 144 -15.31 -7.21 7.04
C ASN A 144 -15.62 -6.84 8.50
N VAL A 145 -15.26 -5.61 8.88
CA VAL A 145 -15.47 -5.05 10.22
C VAL A 145 -16.69 -4.13 10.33
N GLY A 146 -17.54 -4.10 9.30
CA GLY A 146 -18.82 -3.38 9.32
C GLY A 146 -19.11 -2.52 8.08
N MET A 147 -18.10 -2.19 7.27
CA MET A 147 -18.29 -1.34 6.08
C MET A 147 -19.07 -2.04 4.95
N ASN A 148 -19.16 -3.39 4.96
CA ASN A 148 -19.88 -4.17 3.96
C ASN A 148 -19.46 -3.87 2.50
N ARG A 149 -18.15 -3.67 2.29
CA ARG A 149 -17.54 -3.41 0.97
C ARG A 149 -16.82 -4.64 0.44
N CYS A 150 -15.74 -5.02 1.12
CA CYS A 150 -14.92 -6.20 0.88
C CYS A 150 -14.63 -6.86 2.23
N GLY A 151 -13.91 -7.98 2.20
CA GLY A 151 -13.47 -8.67 3.41
C GLY A 151 -14.34 -9.86 3.76
N ILE A 152 -13.67 -10.90 4.27
CA ILE A 152 -14.32 -12.13 4.71
C ILE A 152 -15.03 -11.89 6.06
N ALA A 153 -16.11 -12.63 6.31
CA ALA A 153 -16.81 -12.55 7.58
C ALA A 153 -15.85 -12.88 8.76
N PRO A 154 -15.95 -12.16 9.89
CA PRO A 154 -15.07 -12.37 11.03
C PRO A 154 -15.30 -13.75 11.67
N GLY A 155 -14.33 -14.18 12.49
CA GLY A 155 -14.38 -15.45 13.21
C GLY A 155 -13.83 -16.62 12.39
N GLN A 156 -14.57 -17.73 12.38
CA GLN A 156 -14.11 -19.00 11.80
C GLN A 156 -13.67 -18.90 10.33
N PRO A 157 -14.37 -18.16 9.43
CA PRO A 157 -13.94 -18.04 8.03
C PRO A 157 -12.53 -17.42 7.86
N VAL A 158 -12.19 -16.41 8.69
CA VAL A 158 -10.84 -15.82 8.71
C VAL A 158 -9.79 -16.86 9.11
N VAL A 159 -10.08 -17.65 10.16
CA VAL A 159 -9.16 -18.68 10.67
C VAL A 159 -8.87 -19.72 9.59
N GLU A 160 -9.89 -20.17 8.88
CA GLU A 160 -9.77 -21.16 7.81
C GLU A 160 -8.92 -20.63 6.65
N LEU A 161 -9.18 -19.40 6.20
CA LEU A 161 -8.41 -18.78 5.13
C LEU A 161 -6.96 -18.52 5.55
N ALA A 162 -6.72 -18.02 6.76
CA ALA A 162 -5.38 -17.77 7.28
C ALA A 162 -4.54 -19.06 7.43
N ARG A 163 -5.15 -20.15 7.92
CA ARG A 163 -4.51 -21.47 7.99
C ARG A 163 -4.16 -21.99 6.60
N TRP A 164 -5.09 -21.88 5.66
CA TRP A 164 -4.86 -22.29 4.28
C TRP A 164 -3.71 -21.51 3.63
N ILE A 165 -3.67 -20.18 3.79
CA ILE A 165 -2.56 -19.34 3.29
C ILE A 165 -1.25 -19.76 3.94
N SER A 166 -1.23 -20.02 5.25
CA SER A 166 -0.02 -20.40 5.99
C SER A 166 0.56 -21.74 5.55
N GLY A 167 -0.29 -22.67 5.07
CA GLY A 167 0.13 -23.97 4.53
C GLY A 167 0.38 -23.98 3.01
N THR A 168 0.25 -22.85 2.32
CA THR A 168 0.36 -22.79 0.85
C THR A 168 1.75 -22.30 0.42
N PRO A 169 2.54 -23.11 -0.31
CA PRO A 169 3.80 -22.66 -0.89
C PRO A 169 3.61 -21.43 -1.78
N GLY A 170 4.56 -20.49 -1.71
CA GLY A 170 4.51 -19.23 -2.46
C GLY A 170 3.70 -18.11 -1.78
N LEU A 171 2.99 -18.39 -0.68
CA LEU A 171 2.35 -17.37 0.15
C LEU A 171 2.93 -17.34 1.56
N ARG A 172 2.85 -16.18 2.21
CA ARG A 172 3.18 -16.01 3.62
C ARG A 172 2.09 -15.22 4.30
N PHE A 173 1.41 -15.83 5.26
CA PHE A 173 0.44 -15.09 6.08
C PHE A 173 1.19 -14.06 6.95
N THR A 174 0.75 -12.80 6.90
CA THR A 174 1.41 -11.67 7.59
C THR A 174 0.50 -10.86 8.48
N GLY A 175 -0.80 -11.20 8.54
CA GLY A 175 -1.75 -10.59 9.46
C GLY A 175 -3.12 -10.37 8.87
N LEU A 176 -3.88 -9.52 9.53
CA LEU A 176 -5.23 -9.14 9.16
C LEU A 176 -5.27 -7.67 8.75
N MET A 177 -6.22 -7.33 7.90
CA MET A 177 -6.57 -5.96 7.53
C MET A 177 -8.07 -5.76 7.79
N GLY A 178 -8.44 -4.62 8.38
CA GLY A 178 -9.83 -4.21 8.51
C GLY A 178 -9.93 -2.72 8.22
N TRP A 179 -10.95 -2.31 7.47
CA TRP A 179 -11.18 -0.92 7.09
C TRP A 179 -12.63 -0.52 7.38
N GLU A 180 -12.81 0.61 8.08
CA GLU A 180 -14.09 1.07 8.61
C GLU A 180 -14.52 2.45 8.08
N GLY A 181 -14.17 2.78 6.83
CA GLY A 181 -14.73 3.96 6.14
C GLY A 181 -13.96 5.25 6.31
#